data_AF-A0A3M6YLF4-F1
#
_entry.id   AF-A0A3M6YLF4-F1
#
_cell.length_a   1.000
_cell.length_b   1.000
_cell.length_c   1.000
_cell.angle_alpha   90.00
_cell.angle_beta   90.00
_cell.angle_gamma   90.00
#
_symmetry.space_group_name_H-M   'P 1'
#
loop_
_entity.id
_entity.type
_entity.pdbx_description
1 polymer ?
#
loop_
_entity_poly.entity_id
_entity_poly.type
_entity_poly.pdbx_seq_one_letter_code
_entity_poly.pdbx_strand_id
1 'polypeptide(L)'
;MTTSGLGEAAKKYFLLTILWQVVFGTAIGLVIGTIFNKILRFSARRRYIDYPSFTVFYLLLAILSVGVGSILGSDDFLVAFGAGYGFARDGWFTKRTKATRLSQIIDLLLNSAMFVYFGAIIPWYDFHPQSITPWITPGRLVSFLALVIAFRRIPVLLMTWPWIEDIRTIKEALFVGHFGPMALGGLFLAIEARAVLETGTSLPEKHPAHYGRPYTPREIAIQTVWPLVCFIVLGSTLVHGLSVLALSLTTHFSRPADKRAPIVAAEDDPLEGMEHQGGGGESEPEDSGSEI
;
A
#
# COMPACT_ATOMS: atom_id res chain seq x y z
N MET A 1 -5.97 11.16 31.15
CA MET A 1 -7.27 11.24 30.46
C MET A 1 -7.72 12.69 30.48
N THR A 2 -7.39 13.48 29.46
CA THR A 2 -7.90 14.85 29.35
C THR A 2 -9.25 14.79 28.64
N THR A 3 -10.31 15.21 29.34
CA THR A 3 -11.61 15.58 28.79
C THR A 3 -11.42 16.76 27.84
N SER A 4 -10.87 16.50 26.67
CA SER A 4 -10.87 17.43 25.55
C SER A 4 -12.29 17.39 24.98
N GLY A 5 -13.02 18.50 25.09
CA GLY A 5 -14.36 18.60 24.51
C GLY A 5 -14.32 18.27 23.01
N LEU A 6 -15.44 17.81 22.45
CA LEU A 6 -15.57 17.48 21.01
C LEU A 6 -14.94 18.54 20.10
N GLY A 7 -15.04 19.83 20.45
CA GLY A 7 -14.44 20.93 19.71
C GLY A 7 -12.90 20.95 19.74
N GLU A 8 -12.26 20.60 20.85
CA GLU A 8 -10.79 20.53 20.92
C GLU A 8 -10.26 19.31 20.16
N ALA A 9 -10.94 18.17 20.27
CA ALA A 9 -10.60 16.98 19.50
C ALA A 9 -10.77 17.22 17.99
N ALA A 10 -11.88 17.83 17.57
CA ALA A 10 -12.11 18.19 16.16
C ALA A 10 -11.06 19.18 15.64
N LYS A 11 -10.72 20.19 16.46
CA LYS A 11 -9.66 21.16 16.12
C LYS A 11 -8.30 20.49 15.94
N LYS A 12 -7.92 19.58 16.85
CA LYS A 12 -6.66 18.82 16.73
C LYS A 12 -6.67 17.92 15.50
N TYR A 13 -7.77 17.21 15.24
CA TYR A 13 -7.90 16.37 14.06
C TYR A 13 -7.77 17.18 12.76
N PHE A 14 -8.46 18.31 12.65
CA PHE A 14 -8.39 19.15 11.45
C PHE A 14 -6.99 19.76 11.25
N LEU A 15 -6.41 20.35 12.29
CA LEU A 15 -5.10 21.02 12.17
C LEU A 15 -3.94 20.02 12.03
N LEU A 16 -3.89 19.00 12.89
CA LEU A 16 -2.78 18.05 12.89
C LEU A 16 -2.97 17.02 11.79
N THR A 17 -4.09 16.30 11.76
CA THR A 17 -4.25 15.19 10.81
C THR A 17 -4.47 15.71 9.38
N ILE A 18 -5.44 16.58 9.15
CA ILE A 18 -5.75 16.99 7.77
C ILE A 18 -4.74 17.99 7.24
N LEU A 19 -4.51 19.11 7.95
CA LEU A 19 -3.69 20.18 7.40
C LEU A 19 -2.18 19.86 7.46
N TRP A 20 -1.68 19.41 8.61
CA TRP A 20 -0.25 19.13 8.79
C TRP A 20 0.18 17.79 8.18
N GLN A 21 -0.44 16.67 8.58
CA GLN A 21 -0.03 15.36 8.09
C GLN A 21 -0.36 15.18 6.60
N VAL A 22 -1.62 15.46 6.20
CA VAL A 22 -2.08 15.17 4.84
C VAL A 22 -1.70 16.26 3.83
N VAL A 23 -2.21 17.48 4.02
CA VAL A 23 -2.05 18.55 3.02
C VAL A 23 -0.60 19.01 2.92
N PHE A 24 0.02 19.35 4.04
CA PHE A 24 1.41 19.81 4.05
C PHE A 24 2.38 18.70 3.65
N GLY A 25 2.23 17.48 4.19
CA GLY A 25 3.04 16.31 3.79
C GLY A 25 2.99 16.04 2.28
N THR A 26 1.80 15.98 1.70
CA THR A 26 1.64 15.75 0.24
C THR A 26 2.23 16.92 -0.57
N ALA A 27 2.01 18.17 -0.14
CA ALA A 27 2.50 19.35 -0.84
C ALA A 27 4.03 19.46 -0.83
N ILE A 28 4.68 19.24 0.32
CA ILE A 28 6.14 19.29 0.40
C ILE A 28 6.76 18.16 -0.42
N GLY A 29 6.17 16.97 -0.37
CA GLY A 29 6.53 15.85 -1.24
C GLY A 29 6.47 16.25 -2.71
N LEU A 30 5.34 16.81 -3.16
CA LEU A 30 5.16 17.27 -4.53
C LEU A 30 6.24 18.26 -4.98
N VAL A 31 6.60 19.21 -4.12
CA VAL A 31 7.66 20.18 -4.39
C VAL A 31 9.02 19.48 -4.53
N ILE A 32 9.37 18.60 -3.59
CA ILE A 32 10.63 17.84 -3.60
C ILE A 32 10.73 17.01 -4.89
N GLY A 33 9.69 16.24 -5.22
CA GLY A 33 9.63 15.40 -6.42
C GLY A 33 9.79 16.21 -7.71
N THR A 34 9.11 17.36 -7.81
CA THR A 34 9.18 18.24 -8.99
C THR A 34 10.58 18.84 -9.16
N ILE A 35 11.23 19.24 -8.05
CA ILE A 35 12.61 19.72 -8.06
C ILE A 35 13.57 18.60 -8.50
N PHE A 36 13.41 17.40 -7.94
CA PHE A 36 14.22 16.24 -8.30
C PHE A 36 14.09 15.86 -9.78
N ASN A 37 12.88 15.91 -10.35
CA ASN A 37 12.67 15.69 -11.78
C ASN A 37 13.43 16.72 -12.62
N LYS A 38 13.37 18.01 -12.27
CA LYS A 38 14.14 19.06 -12.97
C LYS A 38 15.64 18.83 -12.88
N ILE A 39 16.16 18.44 -11.70
CA ILE A 39 17.57 18.13 -11.50
C ILE A 39 17.99 16.94 -12.38
N LEU A 40 17.19 15.87 -12.38
CA LEU A 40 17.47 14.69 -13.20
C LEU A 40 17.55 15.04 -14.69
N ARG A 41 16.58 15.82 -15.18
CA ARG A 41 16.55 16.28 -16.59
C ARG A 41 17.73 17.20 -16.93
N PHE A 42 18.16 18.04 -16.00
CA PHE A 42 19.32 18.90 -16.19
C PHE A 42 20.60 18.06 -16.31
N SER A 43 20.80 17.13 -15.39
CA SER A 43 21.96 16.23 -15.37
C SER A 43 22.00 15.27 -16.57
N ALA A 44 20.84 14.74 -16.97
CA ALA A 44 20.72 13.88 -18.15
C ALA A 44 21.05 14.64 -19.45
N ARG A 45 20.58 15.89 -19.61
CA ARG A 45 20.92 16.73 -20.78
C ARG A 45 22.41 17.03 -20.88
N ARG A 46 23.12 17.07 -19.76
CA ARG A 46 24.58 17.27 -19.71
C ARG A 46 25.38 15.97 -19.71
N ARG A 47 24.74 14.80 -19.90
CA ARG A 47 25.38 13.48 -19.87
C ARG A 47 26.12 13.18 -18.57
N TYR A 48 25.62 13.65 -17.42
CA TYR A 48 26.17 13.35 -16.10
C TYR A 48 25.64 12.04 -15.50
N ILE A 49 24.62 11.43 -16.11
CA ILE A 49 23.91 10.28 -15.56
C ILE A 49 23.82 9.19 -16.61
N ASP A 50 24.31 8.00 -16.25
CA ASP A 50 24.15 6.77 -17.01
C ASP A 50 22.84 6.05 -16.66
N TYR A 51 22.42 5.15 -17.54
CA TYR A 51 21.14 4.45 -17.47
C TYR A 51 20.89 3.69 -16.15
N PRO A 52 21.87 2.99 -15.53
CA PRO A 52 21.67 2.35 -14.22
C PRO A 52 21.44 3.36 -13.08
N SER A 53 22.05 4.53 -13.18
CA SER A 53 22.02 5.58 -12.15
C SER A 53 20.64 6.23 -11.99
N PHE A 54 19.74 6.07 -12.98
CA PHE A 54 18.34 6.47 -12.86
C PHE A 54 17.62 5.75 -11.71
N THR A 55 17.97 4.47 -11.48
CA THR A 55 17.38 3.65 -10.42
C THR A 55 17.80 4.13 -9.03
N VAL A 56 19.08 4.45 -8.88
CA VAL A 56 19.64 5.00 -7.63
C VAL A 56 19.00 6.35 -7.33
N PHE A 57 18.76 7.17 -8.35
CA PHE A 57 18.12 8.47 -8.18
C PHE A 57 16.71 8.38 -7.58
N TYR A 58 15.93 7.39 -8.02
CA TYR A 58 14.62 7.10 -7.46
C TYR A 58 14.69 6.64 -6.00
N LEU A 59 15.61 5.72 -5.67
CA LEU A 59 15.80 5.25 -4.30
C LEU A 59 16.23 6.38 -3.36
N LEU A 60 17.14 7.25 -3.82
CA LEU A 60 17.59 8.42 -3.06
C LEU A 60 16.46 9.42 -2.84
N LEU A 61 15.60 9.63 -3.85
CA LEU A 61 14.40 10.46 -3.69
C LEU A 61 13.47 9.89 -2.62
N ALA A 62 13.24 8.57 -2.61
CA ALA A 62 12.41 7.92 -1.60
C ALA A 62 13.00 8.10 -0.19
N ILE A 63 14.29 7.82 0.00
CA ILE A 63 14.98 7.97 1.30
C ILE A 63 14.97 9.43 1.75
N LEU A 64 15.25 10.37 0.86
CA LEU A 64 15.22 11.80 1.16
C LEU A 64 13.82 12.25 1.59
N SER A 65 12.78 11.81 0.86
CA SER A 65 11.40 12.19 1.14
C SER A 65 10.94 11.67 2.51
N VAL A 66 11.27 10.41 2.83
CA VAL A 66 10.99 9.83 4.15
C VAL A 66 11.76 10.58 5.25
N GLY A 67 13.05 10.87 5.03
CA GLY A 67 13.87 11.63 5.98
C GLY A 67 13.33 13.04 6.24
N VAL A 68 12.90 13.75 5.19
CA VAL A 68 12.29 15.07 5.31
C VAL A 68 10.95 15.00 6.06
N GLY A 69 10.09 14.02 5.74
CA GLY A 69 8.84 13.79 6.47
C GLY A 69 9.07 13.56 7.96
N SER A 70 10.01 12.67 8.29
CA SER A 70 10.39 12.34 9.67
C SER A 70 10.93 13.55 10.44
N ILE A 71 11.82 14.35 9.85
CA ILE A 71 12.37 15.57 10.48
C ILE A 71 11.27 16.62 10.73
N LEU A 72 10.33 16.76 9.80
CA LEU A 72 9.21 17.69 9.92
C LEU A 72 8.12 17.19 10.87
N GLY A 73 8.16 15.93 11.30
CA GLY A 73 7.08 15.31 12.06
C GLY A 73 5.77 15.24 11.27
N SER A 74 5.86 15.12 9.95
CA SER A 74 4.75 14.90 9.03
C SER A 74 4.78 13.47 8.51
N ASP A 75 3.65 13.01 7.98
CA ASP A 75 3.45 11.67 7.45
C ASP A 75 4.42 11.42 6.30
N ASP A 76 5.40 10.55 6.55
CA ASP A 76 6.49 10.24 5.64
C ASP A 76 6.01 9.45 4.41
N PHE A 77 4.93 8.66 4.53
CA PHE A 77 4.29 8.02 3.38
C PHE A 77 3.65 9.04 2.44
N LEU A 78 2.98 10.06 2.97
CA LEU A 78 2.35 11.09 2.14
C LEU A 78 3.38 12.02 1.50
N VAL A 79 4.49 12.32 2.20
CA VAL A 79 5.62 13.04 1.61
C VAL A 79 6.26 12.20 0.49
N ALA A 80 6.53 10.92 0.72
CA ALA A 80 7.08 10.03 -0.31
C ALA A 80 6.12 9.83 -1.49
N PHE A 81 4.82 9.72 -1.24
CA PHE A 81 3.78 9.63 -2.27
C PHE A 81 3.74 10.90 -3.12
N GLY A 82 3.68 12.07 -2.48
CA GLY A 82 3.71 13.37 -3.16
C GLY A 82 4.97 13.54 -3.99
N ALA A 83 6.12 13.11 -3.46
CA ALA A 83 7.40 13.14 -4.18
C ALA A 83 7.42 12.21 -5.38
N GLY A 84 6.92 10.99 -5.25
CA GLY A 84 6.77 10.04 -6.36
C GLY A 84 5.87 10.61 -7.46
N TYR A 85 4.71 11.15 -7.09
CA TYR A 85 3.79 11.77 -8.04
C TYR A 85 4.43 12.99 -8.72
N GLY A 86 5.02 13.92 -7.96
CA GLY A 86 5.69 15.11 -8.53
C GLY A 86 6.87 14.75 -9.42
N PHE A 87 7.58 13.68 -9.12
CA PHE A 87 8.71 13.19 -9.90
C PHE A 87 8.29 12.52 -11.22
N ALA A 88 7.19 11.76 -11.22
CA ALA A 88 6.73 10.99 -12.38
C ALA A 88 5.59 11.67 -13.19
N ARG A 89 5.11 12.84 -12.75
CA ARG A 89 3.90 13.51 -13.25
C ARG A 89 3.83 13.70 -14.77
N ASP A 90 4.98 13.89 -15.42
CA ASP A 90 5.08 14.25 -16.84
C ASP A 90 5.43 13.06 -17.75
N GLY A 91 5.52 11.84 -17.22
CA GLY A 91 5.76 10.62 -18.02
C GLY A 91 7.18 10.48 -18.62
N TRP A 92 8.00 11.53 -18.62
CA TRP A 92 9.34 11.53 -19.24
C TRP A 92 10.28 10.49 -18.64
N PHE A 93 10.26 10.36 -17.31
CA PHE A 93 11.03 9.34 -16.60
C PHE A 93 10.52 7.93 -16.92
N THR A 94 9.20 7.74 -16.94
CA THR A 94 8.56 6.46 -17.23
C THR A 94 8.93 5.95 -18.62
N LYS A 95 8.89 6.83 -19.63
CA LYS A 95 9.27 6.50 -21.01
C LYS A 95 10.74 6.11 -21.13
N ARG A 96 11.63 6.88 -20.52
CA ARG A 96 13.09 6.62 -20.51
C ARG A 96 13.46 5.34 -19.77
N THR A 97 12.67 4.94 -18.78
CA THR A 97 12.92 3.74 -17.95
C THR A 97 12.06 2.54 -18.37
N LYS A 98 11.20 2.67 -19.39
CA LYS A 98 10.27 1.63 -19.87
C LYS A 98 11.00 0.35 -20.32
N ALA A 99 12.19 0.49 -20.90
CA ALA A 99 13.04 -0.63 -21.30
C ALA A 99 13.77 -1.29 -20.10
N THR A 100 13.81 -0.60 -18.95
CA THR A 100 14.57 -1.00 -17.77
C THR A 100 13.65 -1.65 -16.74
N ARG A 101 13.68 -2.97 -16.65
CA ARG A 101 12.95 -3.72 -15.62
C ARG A 101 13.50 -3.56 -14.19
N LEU A 102 14.44 -2.63 -13.95
CA LEU A 102 15.13 -2.49 -12.67
C LEU A 102 14.18 -2.09 -11.53
N SER A 103 13.22 -1.20 -11.77
CA SER A 103 12.21 -0.83 -10.76
C SER A 103 11.37 -2.04 -10.34
N GLN A 104 10.96 -2.87 -11.30
CA GLN A 104 10.23 -4.11 -11.04
C GLN A 104 11.08 -5.13 -10.28
N ILE A 105 12.37 -5.25 -10.60
CA ILE A 105 13.29 -6.16 -9.89
C ILE A 105 13.46 -5.71 -8.44
N ILE A 106 13.65 -4.41 -8.18
CA ILE A 106 13.78 -3.88 -6.81
C ILE A 106 12.49 -4.09 -6.03
N ASP A 107 11.34 -3.79 -6.62
CA ASP A 107 10.04 -4.02 -5.98
C ASP A 107 9.86 -5.51 -5.63
N LEU A 108 10.16 -6.41 -6.58
CA LEU A 108 10.09 -7.85 -6.35
C LEU A 108 11.05 -8.29 -5.22
N LEU A 109 12.30 -7.82 -5.22
CA LEU A 109 13.28 -8.18 -4.21
C LEU A 109 12.89 -7.67 -2.82
N LEU A 110 12.48 -6.40 -2.71
CA LEU A 110 12.07 -5.80 -1.44
C LEU A 110 10.80 -6.46 -0.90
N ASN A 111 9.77 -6.62 -1.73
CA ASN A 111 8.54 -7.29 -1.32
C ASN A 111 8.81 -8.74 -0.90
N SER A 112 9.60 -9.49 -1.68
CA SER A 112 9.94 -10.87 -1.34
C SER A 112 10.71 -10.96 -0.01
N ALA A 113 11.75 -10.14 0.16
CA ALA A 113 12.54 -10.12 1.39
C ALA A 113 11.67 -9.77 2.60
N MET A 114 10.80 -8.77 2.48
CA MET A 114 9.92 -8.34 3.56
C MET A 114 8.81 -9.35 3.87
N PHE A 115 8.26 -10.06 2.88
CA PHE A 115 7.29 -11.14 3.11
C PHE A 115 7.94 -12.39 3.72
N VAL A 116 9.18 -12.72 3.33
CA VAL A 116 9.96 -13.78 3.99
C VAL A 116 10.24 -13.40 5.44
N TYR A 117 10.67 -12.16 5.69
CA TYR A 117 10.87 -11.65 7.05
C TYR A 117 9.57 -11.68 7.86
N PHE A 118 8.46 -11.19 7.28
CA PHE A 118 7.14 -11.24 7.90
C PHE A 118 6.79 -12.68 8.28
N GLY A 119 6.92 -13.64 7.36
CA GLY A 119 6.66 -15.06 7.60
C GLY A 119 7.43 -15.63 8.79
N ALA A 120 8.66 -15.14 9.02
CA ALA A 120 9.49 -15.55 10.16
C ALA A 120 9.05 -14.95 11.51
N ILE A 121 8.36 -13.80 11.51
CA ILE A 121 7.94 -13.09 12.74
C ILE A 121 6.44 -13.20 13.05
N ILE A 122 5.70 -14.05 12.32
CA ILE A 122 4.28 -14.27 12.59
C ILE A 122 4.12 -14.80 14.02
N PRO A 123 3.28 -14.17 14.86
CA PRO A 123 3.10 -14.54 16.26
C PRO A 123 2.12 -15.72 16.38
N TRP A 124 2.51 -16.90 15.91
CA TRP A 124 1.63 -18.09 15.87
C TRP A 124 1.02 -18.44 17.23
N TYR A 125 1.78 -18.23 18.32
CA TYR A 125 1.34 -18.49 19.68
C TYR A 125 0.24 -17.51 20.15
N ASP A 126 0.23 -16.29 19.62
CA ASP A 126 -0.72 -15.24 20.01
C ASP A 126 -2.05 -15.32 19.24
N PHE A 127 -2.19 -16.28 18.31
CA PHE A 127 -3.46 -16.58 17.63
C PHE A 127 -4.41 -17.45 18.48
N HIS A 128 -3.95 -17.87 19.66
CA HIS A 128 -4.73 -18.58 20.66
C HIS A 128 -5.01 -17.69 21.87
N PRO A 129 -6.06 -18.00 22.66
CA PRO A 129 -6.41 -17.23 23.84
C PRO A 129 -5.24 -17.12 24.81
N GLN A 130 -4.79 -15.88 25.04
CA GLN A 130 -3.79 -15.56 26.04
C GLN A 130 -4.44 -14.95 27.28
N SER A 131 -3.68 -14.84 28.37
CA SER A 131 -4.21 -14.26 29.62
C SER A 131 -4.62 -12.79 29.49
N ILE A 132 -3.96 -12.02 28.61
CA ILE A 132 -4.27 -10.62 28.35
C ILE A 132 -5.30 -10.44 27.22
N THR A 133 -5.35 -11.37 26.25
CA THR A 133 -6.21 -11.33 25.06
C THR A 133 -7.06 -12.61 24.91
N PRO A 134 -7.90 -12.95 25.89
CA PRO A 134 -8.65 -14.22 25.88
C PRO A 134 -9.67 -14.35 24.74
N TRP A 135 -10.08 -13.24 24.12
CA TRP A 135 -11.00 -13.24 22.98
C TRP A 135 -10.33 -13.57 21.63
N ILE A 136 -9.00 -13.56 21.54
CA ILE A 136 -8.30 -13.92 20.31
C ILE A 136 -8.36 -15.44 20.20
N THR A 137 -9.31 -15.91 19.38
CA THR A 137 -9.50 -17.32 19.06
C THR A 137 -9.38 -17.50 17.55
N PRO A 138 -8.88 -18.65 17.05
CA PRO A 138 -8.77 -18.89 15.62
C PRO A 138 -10.08 -18.68 14.88
N GLY A 139 -11.21 -19.14 15.44
CA GLY A 139 -12.53 -18.95 14.84
C GLY A 139 -12.96 -17.48 14.72
N ARG A 140 -12.68 -16.65 15.74
CA ARG A 140 -12.96 -15.21 15.67
C ARG A 140 -12.03 -14.49 14.71
N LEU A 141 -10.76 -14.89 14.63
CA LEU A 141 -9.81 -14.33 13.67
C LEU A 141 -10.23 -14.62 12.22
N VAL A 142 -10.61 -15.86 11.90
CA VAL A 142 -11.13 -16.23 10.58
C VAL A 142 -12.43 -15.48 10.27
N SER A 143 -13.36 -15.40 11.23
CA SER A 143 -14.63 -14.68 11.04
C SER A 143 -14.38 -13.19 10.80
N PHE A 144 -13.48 -12.58 11.57
CA PHE A 144 -13.11 -11.18 11.40
C PHE A 144 -12.42 -10.94 10.05
N LEU A 145 -11.53 -11.82 9.61
CA LEU A 145 -10.93 -11.77 8.28
C LEU A 145 -12.00 -11.82 7.17
N ALA A 146 -12.97 -12.73 7.27
CA ALA A 146 -14.06 -12.83 6.31
C ALA A 146 -14.88 -11.53 6.25
N LEU A 147 -15.19 -10.95 7.41
CA LEU A 147 -15.86 -9.65 7.49
C LEU A 147 -15.01 -8.53 6.88
N VAL A 148 -13.71 -8.51 7.14
CA VAL A 148 -12.80 -7.51 6.58
C VAL A 148 -12.76 -7.62 5.05
N ILE A 149 -12.65 -8.82 4.48
CA ILE A 149 -12.64 -9.01 3.02
C ILE A 149 -13.98 -8.58 2.42
N ALA A 150 -15.10 -8.97 3.05
CA ALA A 150 -16.43 -8.66 2.55
C ALA A 150 -16.82 -7.18 2.67
N PHE A 151 -16.45 -6.50 3.76
CA PHE A 151 -17.00 -5.18 4.10
C PHE A 151 -16.02 -4.01 3.98
N ARG A 152 -14.71 -4.25 3.91
CA ARG A 152 -13.74 -3.13 3.90
C ARG A 152 -13.80 -2.30 2.62
N ARG A 153 -13.97 -2.93 1.46
CA ARG A 153 -13.87 -2.27 0.14
C ARG A 153 -15.12 -2.43 -0.70
N ILE A 154 -15.66 -3.65 -0.78
CA ILE A 154 -16.78 -3.98 -1.67
C ILE A 154 -17.99 -3.04 -1.45
N PRO A 155 -18.49 -2.80 -0.22
CA PRO A 155 -19.65 -1.93 -0.04
C PRO A 155 -19.37 -0.49 -0.46
N VAL A 156 -18.19 0.03 -0.12
CA VAL A 156 -17.81 1.40 -0.46
C VAL A 156 -17.70 1.57 -1.96
N LEU A 157 -17.00 0.65 -2.66
CA LEU A 157 -16.92 0.73 -4.12
C LEU A 157 -18.27 0.53 -4.80
N LEU A 158 -19.14 -0.35 -4.29
CA LEU A 158 -20.50 -0.49 -4.83
C LEU A 158 -21.38 0.74 -4.60
N MET A 159 -21.08 1.57 -3.59
CA MET A 159 -21.76 2.84 -3.40
C MET A 159 -21.17 3.96 -4.25
N THR A 160 -19.85 3.95 -4.47
CA THR A 160 -19.13 5.03 -5.15
C THR A 160 -18.87 4.78 -6.63
N TRP A 161 -19.08 3.56 -7.16
CA TRP A 161 -18.76 3.23 -8.55
C TRP A 161 -19.44 4.14 -9.58
N PRO A 162 -20.67 4.67 -9.40
CA PRO A 162 -21.26 5.56 -10.40
C PRO A 162 -20.51 6.89 -10.55
N TRP A 163 -19.65 7.24 -9.60
CA TRP A 163 -18.79 8.44 -9.64
C TRP A 163 -17.39 8.16 -10.18
N ILE A 164 -17.05 6.90 -10.44
CA ILE A 164 -15.72 6.48 -10.92
C ILE A 164 -15.84 6.15 -12.40
N GLU A 165 -15.36 7.03 -13.27
CA GLU A 165 -15.48 6.87 -14.74
C GLU A 165 -14.79 5.61 -15.29
N ASP A 166 -13.78 5.11 -14.57
CA ASP A 166 -13.03 3.89 -14.92
C ASP A 166 -13.78 2.60 -14.59
N ILE A 167 -14.81 2.64 -13.74
CA ILE A 167 -15.59 1.47 -13.31
C ILE A 167 -16.98 1.58 -13.91
N ARG A 168 -17.23 0.83 -14.98
CA ARG A 168 -18.45 0.95 -15.78
C ARG A 168 -19.50 -0.08 -15.41
N THR A 169 -19.08 -1.23 -14.90
CA THR A 169 -20.00 -2.32 -14.55
C THR A 169 -19.95 -2.66 -13.06
N ILE A 170 -21.05 -3.21 -12.55
CA ILE A 170 -21.11 -3.74 -11.17
C ILE A 170 -20.12 -4.90 -11.00
N LYS A 171 -19.88 -5.68 -12.05
CA LYS A 171 -18.88 -6.75 -12.05
C LYS A 171 -17.46 -6.19 -11.87
N GLU A 172 -17.11 -5.12 -12.58
CA GLU A 172 -15.86 -4.39 -12.38
C GLU A 172 -15.75 -3.82 -10.97
N ALA A 173 -16.83 -3.22 -10.44
CA ALA A 173 -16.84 -2.69 -9.08
C ALA A 173 -16.60 -3.79 -8.02
N LEU A 174 -17.21 -4.97 -8.18
CA LEU A 174 -16.98 -6.14 -7.33
C LEU A 174 -15.54 -6.65 -7.47
N PHE A 175 -15.02 -6.71 -8.69
CA PHE A 175 -13.66 -7.16 -8.97
C PHE A 175 -12.62 -6.23 -8.33
N VAL A 176 -12.71 -4.92 -8.60
CA VAL A 176 -11.83 -3.91 -8.01
C VAL A 176 -11.98 -3.88 -6.48
N GLY A 177 -13.19 -4.12 -5.97
CA GLY A 177 -13.46 -4.18 -4.53
C GLY A 177 -12.81 -5.38 -3.86
N HIS A 178 -12.81 -6.52 -4.54
CA HIS A 178 -12.14 -7.73 -4.06
C HIS A 178 -10.63 -7.57 -4.13
N PHE A 179 -10.06 -7.06 -5.22
CA PHE A 179 -8.61 -6.98 -5.38
C PHE A 179 -8.00 -5.79 -4.64
N GLY A 180 -7.66 -6.02 -3.37
CA GLY A 180 -7.13 -5.01 -2.47
C GLY A 180 -6.38 -5.55 -1.25
N PRO A 181 -5.34 -6.37 -1.44
CA PRO A 181 -4.67 -7.05 -0.35
C PRO A 181 -4.11 -6.09 0.69
N MET A 182 -4.22 -6.48 1.96
CA MET A 182 -3.44 -5.87 3.03
C MET A 182 -2.04 -6.48 3.05
N ALA A 183 -1.03 -5.63 3.15
CA ALA A 183 0.36 -6.02 3.04
C ALA A 183 1.21 -5.34 4.13
N LEU A 184 2.51 -5.25 3.87
CA LEU A 184 3.55 -4.76 4.78
C LEU A 184 3.29 -3.36 5.36
N GLY A 185 2.64 -2.46 4.60
CA GLY A 185 2.27 -1.14 5.13
C GLY A 185 1.35 -1.22 6.37
N GLY A 186 0.48 -2.23 6.44
CA GLY A 186 -0.34 -2.47 7.63
C GLY A 186 0.49 -2.93 8.83
N LEU A 187 1.54 -3.73 8.61
CA LEU A 187 2.45 -4.17 9.66
C LEU A 187 3.28 -3.00 10.20
N PHE A 188 3.74 -2.12 9.32
CA PHE A 188 4.43 -0.90 9.73
C PHE A 188 3.54 -0.04 10.64
N LEU A 189 2.32 0.26 10.20
CA LEU A 189 1.37 1.05 11.00
C LEU A 189 0.97 0.34 12.29
N ALA A 190 0.97 -1.00 12.33
CA ALA A 190 0.75 -1.75 13.55
C ALA A 190 1.90 -1.58 14.56
N ILE A 191 3.15 -1.59 14.08
CA ILE A 191 4.34 -1.35 14.91
C ILE A 191 4.32 0.09 15.43
N GLU A 192 4.04 1.05 14.56
CA GLU A 192 3.95 2.46 14.96
C GLU A 192 2.80 2.71 15.95
N ALA A 193 1.61 2.15 15.70
CA ALA A 193 0.48 2.27 16.62
C ALA A 193 0.83 1.71 18.00
N ARG A 194 1.54 0.57 18.06
CA ARG A 194 2.03 0.02 19.32
C ARG A 194 3.07 0.91 19.98
N ALA A 195 4.04 1.42 19.24
CA ALA A 195 5.05 2.35 19.74
C ALA A 195 4.40 3.60 20.35
N VAL A 196 3.48 4.25 19.63
CA VAL A 196 2.75 5.43 20.11
C VAL A 196 1.93 5.08 21.35
N LEU A 197 1.29 3.92 21.35
CA LEU A 197 0.55 3.46 22.52
C LEU A 197 1.47 3.10 23.69
N GLU A 198 2.73 2.69 23.51
CA GLU A 198 3.66 2.29 24.57
C GLU A 198 4.47 3.48 25.12
N THR A 199 5.05 4.31 24.24
CA THR A 199 6.03 5.36 24.56
C THR A 199 5.49 6.77 24.36
N GLY A 200 4.37 6.94 23.65
CA GLY A 200 3.89 8.25 23.20
C GLY A 200 4.67 8.79 21.99
N THR A 201 5.56 7.99 21.41
CA THR A 201 6.35 8.34 20.20
C THR A 201 6.23 7.23 19.16
N SER A 202 6.59 7.49 17.90
CA SER A 202 6.60 6.47 16.83
C SER A 202 7.78 5.49 16.93
N LEU A 203 8.59 5.56 18.00
CA LEU A 203 9.75 4.68 18.20
C LEU A 203 9.40 3.51 19.14
N PRO A 204 9.58 2.26 18.69
CA PRO A 204 9.34 1.09 19.54
C PRO A 204 10.43 0.97 20.62
N GLU A 205 10.05 0.44 21.79
CA GLU A 205 11.00 0.10 22.84
C GLU A 205 11.89 -1.08 22.45
N LYS A 206 13.12 -1.11 22.98
CA LYS A 206 14.07 -2.21 22.72
C LYS A 206 13.64 -3.54 23.34
N HIS A 207 12.77 -3.51 24.35
CA HIS A 207 12.35 -4.68 25.09
C HIS A 207 10.82 -4.76 25.17
N PRO A 208 10.23 -5.96 25.05
CA PRO A 208 8.80 -6.14 25.23
C PRO A 208 8.37 -5.64 26.62
N ALA A 209 7.33 -4.82 26.66
CA ALA A 209 6.76 -4.39 27.93
C ALA A 209 6.17 -5.60 28.69
N HIS A 210 6.59 -5.79 29.94
CA HIS A 210 5.98 -6.77 30.84
C HIS A 210 4.84 -6.11 31.60
N TYR A 211 3.61 -6.51 31.31
CA TYR A 211 2.43 -5.98 31.98
C TYR A 211 2.09 -6.81 33.22
N GLY A 212 2.00 -6.13 34.37
CA GLY A 212 1.50 -6.70 35.62
C GLY A 212 -0.03 -6.82 35.60
N ARG A 213 -0.59 -7.75 36.38
CA ARG A 213 -2.04 -7.80 36.60
C ARG A 213 -2.44 -6.80 37.70
N PRO A 214 -3.60 -6.13 37.60
CA PRO A 214 -4.61 -6.20 36.53
C PRO A 214 -4.20 -5.42 35.27
N TYR A 215 -4.58 -5.93 34.09
CA TYR A 215 -4.28 -5.28 32.82
C TYR A 215 -5.14 -4.04 32.59
N THR A 216 -4.51 -2.95 32.15
CA THR A 216 -5.21 -1.73 31.75
C THR A 216 -5.77 -1.86 30.33
N PRO A 217 -6.82 -1.11 29.95
CA PRO A 217 -7.35 -1.11 28.59
C PRO A 217 -6.30 -0.76 27.51
N ARG A 218 -5.31 0.07 27.87
CA ARG A 218 -4.19 0.44 27.01
C ARG A 218 -3.31 -0.76 26.70
N GLU A 219 -2.92 -1.53 27.71
CA GLU A 219 -2.07 -2.72 27.56
C GLU A 219 -2.78 -3.82 26.77
N ILE A 220 -4.07 -3.98 27.02
CA ILE A 220 -4.94 -4.87 26.24
C ILE A 220 -4.94 -4.47 24.76
N ALA A 221 -5.11 -3.18 24.45
CA ALA A 221 -5.11 -2.70 23.08
C ALA A 221 -3.75 -2.97 22.40
N ILE A 222 -2.65 -2.62 23.05
CA ILE A 222 -1.27 -2.84 22.55
C ILE A 222 -1.05 -4.31 22.17
N GLN A 223 -1.42 -5.23 23.05
CA GLN A 223 -1.25 -6.68 22.85
C GLN A 223 -2.23 -7.28 21.83
N THR A 224 -3.30 -6.56 21.49
CA THR A 224 -4.27 -7.00 20.47
C THR A 224 -3.80 -6.64 19.06
N VAL A 225 -3.16 -5.49 18.86
CA VAL A 225 -2.85 -4.94 17.53
C VAL A 225 -1.99 -5.90 16.69
N TRP A 226 -0.88 -6.40 17.26
CA TRP A 226 0.08 -7.21 16.51
C TRP A 226 -0.51 -8.53 15.97
N PRO A 227 -1.04 -9.45 16.80
CA PRO A 227 -1.60 -10.71 16.29
C PRO A 227 -2.77 -10.48 15.33
N LEU A 228 -3.62 -9.48 15.60
CA LEU A 228 -4.76 -9.18 14.74
C LEU A 228 -4.31 -8.74 13.34
N VAL A 229 -3.38 -7.78 13.27
CA VAL A 229 -2.90 -7.26 11.98
C VAL A 229 -2.10 -8.31 11.24
N CYS A 230 -1.23 -9.08 11.91
CA CYS A 230 -0.51 -10.20 11.28
C CYS A 230 -1.46 -11.22 10.67
N PHE A 231 -2.50 -11.63 11.40
CA PHE A 231 -3.48 -12.59 10.89
C PHE A 231 -4.23 -12.05 9.67
N ILE A 232 -4.63 -10.77 9.71
CA ILE A 232 -5.35 -10.15 8.60
C ILE A 232 -4.45 -9.97 7.37
N VAL A 233 -3.20 -9.55 7.53
CA VAL A 233 -2.24 -9.41 6.42
C VAL A 233 -1.97 -10.77 5.78
N LEU A 234 -1.71 -11.81 6.60
CA LEU A 234 -1.52 -13.19 6.12
C LEU A 234 -2.75 -13.68 5.35
N GLY A 235 -3.92 -13.62 5.98
CA GLY A 235 -5.16 -14.12 5.42
C GLY A 235 -5.61 -13.37 4.16
N SER A 236 -5.50 -12.04 4.16
CA SER A 236 -5.82 -11.20 3.00
C SER A 236 -4.89 -11.51 1.84
N THR A 237 -3.56 -11.55 2.07
CA THR A 237 -2.58 -11.87 1.02
C THR A 237 -2.86 -13.24 0.39
N LEU A 238 -3.16 -14.26 1.22
CA LEU A 238 -3.52 -15.60 0.75
C LEU A 238 -4.82 -15.59 -0.06
N VAL A 239 -5.90 -15.00 0.45
CA VAL A 239 -7.19 -15.00 -0.25
C VAL A 239 -7.09 -14.29 -1.60
N HIS A 240 -6.49 -13.10 -1.67
CA HIS A 240 -6.37 -12.39 -2.94
C HIS A 240 -5.40 -13.06 -3.91
N GLY A 241 -4.24 -13.55 -3.42
CA GLY A 241 -3.28 -14.27 -4.26
C GLY A 241 -3.87 -15.55 -4.84
N LEU A 242 -4.56 -16.34 -4.02
CA LEU A 242 -5.26 -17.55 -4.48
C LEU A 242 -6.45 -17.23 -5.38
N SER A 243 -7.11 -16.08 -5.21
CA SER A 243 -8.20 -15.67 -6.10
C SER A 243 -7.71 -15.43 -7.52
N VAL A 244 -6.55 -14.78 -7.71
CA VAL A 244 -5.95 -14.59 -9.04
C VAL A 244 -5.63 -15.95 -9.67
N LEU A 245 -5.01 -16.85 -8.91
CA LEU A 245 -4.70 -18.20 -9.37
C LEU A 245 -5.97 -18.98 -9.75
N ALA A 246 -7.00 -18.92 -8.91
CA ALA A 246 -8.27 -19.61 -9.15
C ALA A 246 -8.99 -19.08 -10.40
N LEU A 247 -9.02 -17.76 -10.59
CA LEU A 247 -9.57 -17.13 -11.80
C LEU A 247 -8.80 -17.60 -13.04
N SER A 248 -7.47 -17.52 -13.00
CA SER A 248 -6.60 -17.94 -14.11
C SER A 248 -6.76 -19.42 -14.47
N LEU A 249 -6.90 -20.31 -13.48
CA LEU A 249 -7.18 -21.73 -13.74
C LEU A 249 -8.58 -21.93 -14.31
N THR A 250 -9.59 -21.28 -13.71
CA THR A 250 -10.99 -21.45 -14.12
C THR A 250 -11.20 -20.97 -15.55
N THR A 251 -10.65 -19.83 -15.93
CA THR A 251 -10.75 -19.28 -17.28
C THR A 251 -10.06 -20.17 -18.30
N HIS A 252 -8.84 -20.64 -17.99
CA HIS A 252 -8.09 -21.53 -18.86
C HIS A 252 -8.83 -22.85 -19.14
N PHE A 253 -9.41 -23.48 -18.11
CA PHE A 253 -10.12 -24.76 -18.29
C PHE A 253 -11.51 -24.61 -18.89
N SER A 254 -12.18 -23.47 -18.67
CA SER A 254 -13.52 -23.21 -19.22
C SER A 254 -13.48 -22.86 -20.71
N ARG A 255 -12.33 -22.43 -21.24
CA ARG A 255 -12.17 -22.10 -22.66
C ARG A 255 -11.99 -23.34 -23.55
N PRO A 256 -12.58 -23.34 -24.77
CA PRO A 256 -12.29 -24.33 -25.80
C PRO A 256 -10.78 -24.42 -26.07
N ALA A 257 -10.26 -25.63 -26.30
CA ALA A 257 -8.83 -25.88 -26.41
C ALA A 257 -8.12 -25.09 -27.53
N ASP A 258 -8.88 -24.71 -28.57
CA ASP A 258 -8.45 -23.89 -29.70
C ASP A 258 -8.30 -22.39 -29.37
N LYS A 259 -8.87 -21.93 -28.23
CA LYS A 259 -8.87 -20.52 -27.80
C LYS A 259 -8.11 -20.27 -26.49
N ARG A 260 -7.40 -21.28 -25.98
CA ARG A 260 -6.60 -21.13 -24.77
C ARG A 260 -5.31 -20.40 -25.06
N ALA A 261 -4.90 -19.56 -24.11
CA ALA A 261 -3.56 -19.00 -24.13
C ALA A 261 -2.52 -20.13 -23.95
N PRO A 262 -1.30 -19.97 -24.52
CA PRO A 262 -0.23 -20.95 -24.36
C PRO A 262 0.25 -21.11 -22.91
N ILE A 263 -0.08 -20.16 -22.03
CA ILE A 263 0.25 -20.18 -20.60
C ILE A 263 -1.03 -19.83 -19.82
N VAL A 264 -1.29 -20.58 -18.74
CA VAL A 264 -2.49 -20.44 -17.88
C VAL A 264 -2.73 -19.00 -17.39
N ALA A 265 -1.64 -18.25 -17.13
CA ALA A 265 -1.68 -16.87 -16.65
C ALA A 265 -1.72 -15.81 -17.76
N ALA A 266 -1.77 -16.20 -19.03
CA ALA A 266 -1.76 -15.31 -20.19
C ALA A 266 -3.13 -15.22 -20.89
N GLU A 267 -4.21 -15.61 -20.20
CA GLU A 267 -5.56 -15.51 -20.74
C GLU A 267 -6.00 -14.03 -20.84
N ASP A 268 -6.26 -13.57 -22.06
CA ASP A 268 -6.88 -12.27 -22.30
C ASP A 268 -8.33 -12.31 -21.83
N ASP A 269 -8.76 -11.34 -21.02
CA ASP A 269 -10.12 -11.19 -20.48
C ASP A 269 -10.57 -12.31 -19.52
N PRO A 270 -10.14 -12.26 -18.23
CA PRO A 270 -10.44 -13.29 -17.25
C PRO A 270 -11.90 -13.26 -16.73
N LEU A 271 -12.69 -12.24 -17.06
CA LEU A 271 -14.09 -12.12 -16.64
C LEU A 271 -14.97 -11.65 -17.81
N GLU A 272 -15.99 -12.44 -18.13
CA GLU A 272 -16.91 -12.12 -19.23
C GLU A 272 -17.76 -10.87 -18.93
N GLY A 273 -17.65 -9.87 -19.81
CA GLY A 273 -18.40 -8.60 -19.76
C GLY A 273 -17.66 -7.43 -19.11
N MET A 274 -16.32 -7.47 -19.07
CA MET A 274 -15.48 -6.30 -18.74
C MET A 274 -15.39 -5.38 -19.97
N GLU A 275 -15.54 -4.06 -19.78
CA GLU A 275 -15.35 -3.11 -20.87
C GLU A 275 -13.88 -2.71 -21.02
N HIS A 276 -13.29 -3.00 -22.18
CA HIS A 276 -11.91 -2.61 -22.50
C HIS A 276 -11.90 -1.28 -23.27
N GLN A 277 -11.40 -0.20 -22.67
CA GLN A 277 -11.03 0.99 -23.45
C GLN A 277 -9.72 0.70 -24.21
N GLY A 278 -9.70 0.95 -25.52
CA GLY A 278 -8.52 0.77 -26.39
C GLY A 278 -7.38 1.79 -26.16
N GLY A 279 -7.26 2.37 -24.97
CA GLY A 279 -6.19 3.31 -24.62
C GLY A 279 -5.04 2.58 -23.93
N GLY A 280 -3.84 2.61 -24.51
CA GLY A 280 -2.63 1.93 -23.99
C GLY A 280 -2.06 2.48 -22.67
N GLY A 281 -2.88 3.13 -21.83
CA GLY A 281 -2.45 3.67 -20.53
C GLY A 281 -1.42 4.79 -20.62
N GLU A 282 -1.30 5.47 -21.76
CA GLU A 282 -0.31 6.52 -21.95
C GLU A 282 -0.79 7.86 -21.40
N SER A 283 -0.01 8.44 -20.49
CA SER A 283 -0.29 9.72 -19.82
C SER A 283 0.29 10.93 -20.55
N GLU A 284 1.07 10.72 -21.62
CA GLU A 284 1.49 11.76 -22.56
C GLU A 284 0.56 11.72 -23.79
N PRO A 285 0.16 12.86 -24.38
CA PRO A 285 -0.28 12.87 -25.76
C PRO A 285 0.89 12.39 -26.65
N GLU A 286 0.60 11.53 -27.64
CA GLU A 286 1.58 11.15 -28.65
C GLU A 286 2.19 12.40 -29.27
N ASP A 287 3.46 12.66 -28.96
CA ASP A 287 4.20 13.77 -29.55
C ASP A 287 4.39 13.50 -31.05
N SER A 288 3.53 14.11 -31.85
CA SER A 288 3.67 14.13 -33.30
C SER A 288 4.84 15.06 -33.69
N GLY A 289 6.05 14.51 -33.71
CA GLY A 289 7.25 15.11 -34.28
C GLY A 289 8.08 15.91 -33.27
N SER A 290 9.40 15.75 -33.18
CA SER A 290 10.38 15.47 -34.21
C SER A 290 11.59 14.73 -33.63
N GLU A 291 12.15 13.80 -34.40
CA GLU A 291 13.56 13.41 -34.30
C GLU A 291 14.45 14.65 -34.19
N ILE A 292 15.39 14.63 -33.22
CA ILE A 292 16.84 14.93 -33.31
C ILE A 292 17.47 14.61 -31.96
#